data_AF-A0A0B7HU44-F1
#
_entry.id   AF-A0A0B7HU44-F1
#
_cell.length_a   1.000
_cell.length_b   1.000
_cell.length_c   1.000
_cell.angle_alpha   90.00
_cell.angle_beta   90.00
_cell.angle_gamma   90.00
#
_symmetry.space_group_name_H-M   'P 1'
#
loop_
_entity.id
_entity.type
_entity.pdbx_description
1 polymer ?
#
loop_
_entity_poly.entity_id
_entity_poly.type
_entity_poly.pdbx_seq_one_letter_code
_entity_poly.pdbx_strand_id
1 'polypeptide(L)'
;MGNNKNIALKIKKINYIRTLNIKEIIMKGKSILIMGLAVAFVACNQQNKQTTNTNSVTKQENVENQPFLKQMEYSNLVDKASQEEVKQALTNAGIAQANIEAFFENVNYFNNLVGDVGLVQQGFSTSDNLTPKYDQVSVIERWDKKHPNFPGYNCRITSLDLLRDFVEVKEPKTDVGLNLFVDNDALENNPKRVFSEQEKEVFMNLYTNFPTPYVSDTQKHIENARKTWKEKGITFPHKNDIAKASLISVFFHSAITPEESELFVGHVGVLVPTTDNKLIFIEKLSFQEPYQAVKFNNRTELNDFLMHRYDVEWNQPTSIPFIFENDDLLEGYRPNENKVKQ
;
A
#
# COMPACT_ATOMS: atom_id res chain seq x y z
N MET A 1 -22.87 -32.86 -14.34
CA MET A 1 -21.50 -33.36 -14.11
C MET A 1 -20.38 -32.34 -14.37
N GLY A 2 -20.66 -31.04 -14.57
CA GLY A 2 -19.63 -30.01 -14.86
C GLY A 2 -19.03 -29.27 -13.66
N ASN A 3 -19.64 -29.33 -12.47
CA ASN A 3 -19.25 -28.46 -11.34
C ASN A 3 -18.13 -29.03 -10.46
N ASN A 4 -18.00 -30.36 -10.35
CA ASN A 4 -16.98 -30.99 -9.49
C ASN A 4 -15.55 -30.92 -10.05
N LYS A 5 -15.37 -30.76 -11.37
CA LYS A 5 -14.04 -30.63 -11.97
C LYS A 5 -13.39 -29.27 -11.69
N ASN A 6 -14.18 -28.18 -11.64
CA ASN A 6 -13.66 -26.84 -11.34
C ASN A 6 -13.27 -26.69 -9.86
N ILE A 7 -14.03 -27.31 -8.95
CA ILE A 7 -13.70 -27.32 -7.52
C ILE A 7 -12.41 -28.12 -7.27
N ALA A 8 -12.27 -29.29 -7.91
CA ALA A 8 -11.05 -30.10 -7.80
C ALA A 8 -9.81 -29.38 -8.38
N LEU A 9 -9.98 -28.58 -9.44
CA LEU A 9 -8.90 -27.79 -10.02
C LEU A 9 -8.49 -26.62 -9.11
N LYS A 10 -9.47 -25.92 -8.50
CA LYS A 10 -9.21 -24.88 -7.48
C LYS A 10 -8.47 -25.44 -6.28
N ILE A 11 -8.89 -26.59 -5.73
CA ILE A 11 -8.24 -27.23 -4.58
C ILE A 11 -6.81 -27.67 -4.93
N LYS A 12 -6.57 -28.21 -6.14
CA LYS A 12 -5.21 -28.54 -6.60
C LYS A 12 -4.33 -27.29 -6.71
N LYS A 13 -4.85 -26.17 -7.21
CA LYS A 13 -4.11 -24.91 -7.36
C LYS A 13 -3.78 -24.29 -5.98
N ILE A 14 -4.71 -24.34 -5.03
CA ILE A 14 -4.50 -23.90 -3.64
C ILE A 14 -3.42 -24.73 -2.93
N ASN A 15 -3.48 -26.06 -3.07
CA ASN A 15 -2.47 -26.95 -2.48
C ASN A 15 -1.09 -26.74 -3.10
N TYR A 16 -1.02 -26.46 -4.41
CA TYR A 16 0.23 -26.15 -5.11
C TYR A 16 0.89 -24.86 -4.59
N ILE A 17 0.11 -23.79 -4.38
CA ILE A 17 0.58 -22.52 -3.82
C ILE A 17 1.08 -22.70 -2.38
N ARG A 18 0.37 -23.49 -1.56
CA ARG A 18 0.84 -23.84 -0.19
C ARG A 18 2.19 -24.57 -0.19
N THR A 19 2.42 -25.47 -1.14
CA THR A 19 3.73 -26.17 -1.26
C THR A 19 4.86 -25.30 -1.79
N LEU A 20 4.57 -24.27 -2.60
CA LEU A 20 5.59 -23.31 -3.06
C LEU A 20 6.12 -22.45 -1.92
N ASN A 21 5.24 -21.93 -1.06
CA ASN A 21 5.63 -21.14 0.11
C ASN A 21 6.54 -21.92 1.07
N ILE A 22 6.34 -23.23 1.23
CA ILE A 22 7.19 -24.07 2.10
C ILE A 22 8.56 -24.34 1.46
N LYS A 23 8.62 -24.54 0.12
CA LYS A 23 9.89 -24.79 -0.58
C LYS A 23 10.77 -23.55 -0.68
N GLU A 24 10.20 -22.36 -0.85
CA GLU A 24 10.98 -21.11 -0.87
C GLU A 24 11.58 -20.76 0.50
N ILE A 25 10.86 -21.06 1.59
CA ILE A 25 11.37 -20.88 2.96
C ILE A 25 12.57 -21.82 3.23
N ILE A 26 12.61 -23.00 2.61
CA ILE A 26 13.69 -23.98 2.79
C ILE A 26 14.91 -23.68 1.89
N MET A 27 14.76 -22.95 0.78
CA MET A 27 15.86 -22.69 -0.16
C MET A 27 16.69 -21.42 0.10
N LYS A 28 16.25 -20.49 0.96
CA LYS A 28 17.02 -19.25 1.27
C LYS A 28 18.21 -19.44 2.24
N GLY A 29 18.68 -20.67 2.43
CA GLY A 29 19.73 -21.02 3.40
C GLY A 29 21.14 -21.29 2.85
N LYS A 30 21.48 -20.98 1.58
CA LYS A 30 22.85 -21.19 1.07
C LYS A 30 23.33 -20.10 0.10
N SER A 31 24.32 -19.33 0.55
CA SER A 31 25.11 -18.38 -0.22
C SER A 31 25.96 -19.06 -1.29
N ILE A 32 26.01 -18.51 -2.50
CA ILE A 32 27.07 -18.80 -3.48
C ILE A 32 27.56 -17.50 -4.14
N LEU A 33 28.86 -17.31 -3.98
CA LEU A 33 29.76 -16.29 -4.53
C LEU A 33 30.09 -16.63 -6.00
N ILE A 34 29.94 -15.68 -6.94
CA ILE A 34 30.58 -15.76 -8.27
C ILE A 34 31.14 -14.38 -8.65
N MET A 35 32.39 -14.41 -9.13
CA MET A 35 33.32 -13.31 -9.36
C MET A 35 33.59 -13.13 -10.87
N GLY A 36 33.75 -11.87 -11.31
CA GLY A 36 34.40 -11.45 -12.58
C GLY A 36 33.45 -11.39 -13.79
N LEU A 37 33.45 -10.37 -14.66
CA LEU A 37 34.55 -9.62 -15.25
C LEU A 37 34.05 -8.32 -15.91
N ALA A 38 34.85 -7.26 -15.87
CA ALA A 38 34.59 -5.95 -16.48
C ALA A 38 34.98 -5.89 -17.96
N VAL A 39 34.20 -5.18 -18.78
CA VAL A 39 34.67 -4.52 -20.01
C VAL A 39 33.94 -3.18 -20.15
N ALA A 40 34.72 -2.11 -20.20
CA ALA A 40 34.27 -0.74 -20.43
C ALA A 40 34.26 -0.42 -21.92
N PHE A 41 33.27 0.36 -22.38
CA PHE A 41 33.42 1.27 -23.51
C PHE A 41 32.62 2.56 -23.25
N VAL A 42 33.33 3.67 -23.37
CA VAL A 42 32.88 5.06 -23.28
C VAL A 42 32.48 5.55 -24.69
N ALA A 43 31.39 6.31 -24.82
CA ALA A 43 31.39 7.61 -25.51
C ALA A 43 29.98 8.26 -25.53
N CYS A 44 29.98 9.54 -25.15
CA CYS A 44 28.87 10.49 -25.16
C CYS A 44 28.32 10.77 -26.57
N ASN A 45 27.04 11.20 -26.64
CA ASN A 45 26.76 12.44 -27.37
C ASN A 45 25.54 13.17 -26.80
N GLN A 46 25.74 14.45 -26.45
CA GLN A 46 24.71 15.41 -26.08
C GLN A 46 24.16 16.08 -27.35
N GLN A 47 22.84 16.22 -27.44
CA GLN A 47 22.23 17.35 -28.16
C GLN A 47 21.09 17.93 -27.33
N ASN A 48 20.98 19.24 -27.44
CA ASN A 48 20.41 20.16 -26.47
C ASN A 48 19.29 20.97 -27.14
N LYS A 49 18.32 21.39 -26.33
CA LYS A 49 17.29 22.45 -26.53
C LYS A 49 16.07 22.15 -27.41
N GLN A 50 14.89 22.26 -26.81
CA GLN A 50 14.16 23.55 -26.80
C GLN A 50 13.05 23.59 -25.75
N THR A 51 13.05 24.68 -25.00
CA THR A 51 12.13 25.07 -23.93
C THR A 51 10.90 25.74 -24.51
N THR A 52 9.72 25.41 -24.01
CA THR A 52 8.51 26.24 -24.16
C THR A 52 7.87 26.39 -22.79
N ASN A 53 7.91 27.63 -22.29
CA ASN A 53 7.34 28.06 -21.02
C ASN A 53 5.81 28.15 -21.12
N THR A 54 5.11 27.55 -20.17
CA THR A 54 3.79 28.03 -19.77
C THR A 54 3.75 28.05 -18.24
N ASN A 55 3.70 29.26 -17.68
CA ASN A 55 3.66 29.52 -16.25
C ASN A 55 2.32 29.11 -15.67
N SER A 56 2.32 28.17 -14.72
CA SER A 56 1.33 28.07 -13.66
C SER A 56 2.09 27.96 -12.34
N VAL A 57 2.02 29.02 -11.55
CA VAL A 57 2.72 29.14 -10.27
C VAL A 57 2.07 28.20 -9.26
N THR A 58 2.70 27.04 -9.08
CA THR A 58 2.74 26.31 -7.81
C THR A 58 4.21 26.21 -7.49
N LYS A 59 4.60 26.49 -6.25
CA LYS A 59 6.00 26.45 -5.80
C LYS A 59 6.42 24.97 -5.83
N GLN A 60 6.83 24.47 -7.00
CA GLN A 60 7.44 23.14 -7.13
C GLN A 60 8.76 23.22 -6.35
N GLU A 61 8.74 22.68 -5.13
CA GLU A 61 9.99 22.33 -4.47
C GLU A 61 10.74 21.39 -5.41
N ASN A 62 12.03 21.66 -5.63
CA ASN A 62 12.83 20.85 -6.53
C ASN A 62 13.08 19.49 -5.86
N VAL A 63 12.21 18.51 -6.16
CA VAL A 63 12.18 17.16 -5.59
C VAL A 63 13.54 16.47 -5.66
N GLU A 64 14.34 16.73 -6.69
CA GLU A 64 15.68 16.16 -6.84
C GLU A 64 16.69 16.66 -5.79
N ASN A 65 16.48 17.86 -5.23
CA ASN A 65 17.41 18.46 -4.26
C ASN A 65 16.99 18.25 -2.80
N GLN A 66 15.78 17.77 -2.52
CA GLN A 66 15.33 17.47 -1.16
C GLN A 66 16.08 16.22 -0.64
N PRO A 67 16.67 16.24 0.56
CA PRO A 67 17.31 15.04 1.11
C PRO A 67 16.29 13.91 1.29
N PHE A 68 16.74 12.66 1.15
CA PHE A 68 15.91 11.50 1.43
C PHE A 68 15.59 11.38 2.92
N LEU A 69 14.37 10.97 3.24
CA LEU A 69 13.95 10.69 4.61
C LEU A 69 14.91 9.70 5.29
N LYS A 70 15.34 10.04 6.52
CA LYS A 70 16.25 9.21 7.33
C LYS A 70 15.66 8.75 8.65
N GLN A 71 14.68 9.47 9.14
CA GLN A 71 14.00 9.20 10.39
C GLN A 71 12.50 9.27 10.16
N MET A 72 11.75 8.49 10.91
CA MET A 72 10.30 8.57 10.95
C MET A 72 9.82 8.85 12.36
N GLU A 73 8.73 9.59 12.49
CA GLU A 73 7.98 9.73 13.73
C GLU A 73 6.69 8.93 13.59
N TYR A 74 6.49 7.91 14.44
CA TYR A 74 5.36 7.00 14.31
C TYR A 74 4.78 6.54 15.65
N SER A 75 3.52 6.09 15.61
CA SER A 75 2.82 5.51 16.75
C SER A 75 2.10 4.22 16.35
N ASN A 76 2.00 3.27 17.28
CA ASN A 76 1.12 2.11 17.16
C ASN A 76 -0.25 2.32 17.83
N LEU A 77 -0.56 3.57 18.20
CA LEU A 77 -1.87 3.98 18.72
C LEU A 77 -2.29 3.19 19.98
N VAL A 78 -1.31 2.88 20.83
CA VAL A 78 -1.54 2.14 22.08
C VAL A 78 -2.17 3.05 23.14
N ASP A 79 -1.72 4.30 23.23
CA ASP A 79 -2.18 5.24 24.25
C ASP A 79 -3.24 6.21 23.72
N LYS A 80 -4.00 6.78 24.66
CA LYS A 80 -5.06 7.74 24.32
C LYS A 80 -4.53 9.01 23.67
N ALA A 81 -3.33 9.47 24.02
CA ALA A 81 -2.80 10.73 23.50
C ALA A 81 -2.56 10.65 21.98
N SER A 82 -1.90 9.59 21.50
CA SER A 82 -1.72 9.37 20.06
C SER A 82 -3.05 9.12 19.34
N GLN A 83 -3.97 8.37 19.97
CA GLN A 83 -5.30 8.15 19.41
C GLN A 83 -6.08 9.46 19.24
N GLU A 84 -6.10 10.35 20.24
CA GLU A 84 -6.81 11.64 20.14
C GLU A 84 -6.19 12.57 19.09
N GLU A 85 -4.85 12.59 18.96
CA GLU A 85 -4.19 13.37 17.90
C GLU A 85 -4.63 12.89 16.50
N VAL A 86 -4.61 11.57 16.26
CA VAL A 86 -5.03 10.99 14.98
C VAL A 86 -6.54 11.14 14.76
N LYS A 87 -7.34 11.01 15.82
CA LYS A 87 -8.80 11.23 15.78
C LYS A 87 -9.13 12.63 15.33
N GLN A 88 -8.47 13.64 15.91
CA GLN A 88 -8.66 15.04 15.53
C GLN A 88 -8.26 15.29 14.06
N ALA A 89 -7.16 14.70 13.60
CA ALA A 89 -6.73 14.80 12.21
C ALA A 89 -7.76 14.17 11.24
N LEU A 90 -8.27 12.97 11.56
CA LEU A 90 -9.32 12.30 10.78
C LEU A 90 -10.62 13.13 10.74
N THR A 91 -11.06 13.66 11.87
CA THR A 91 -12.26 14.51 11.94
C THR A 91 -12.09 15.78 11.11
N ASN A 92 -10.95 16.46 11.23
CA ASN A 92 -10.65 17.66 10.43
C ASN A 92 -10.59 17.35 8.93
N ALA A 93 -10.09 16.17 8.57
CA ALA A 93 -10.02 15.68 7.21
C ALA A 93 -11.39 15.25 6.63
N GLY A 94 -12.46 15.35 7.43
CA GLY A 94 -13.84 15.08 7.01
C GLY A 94 -14.26 13.62 7.09
N ILE A 95 -13.50 12.75 7.76
CA ILE A 95 -13.88 11.36 7.96
C ILE A 95 -15.09 11.29 8.90
N ALA A 96 -16.09 10.48 8.55
CA ALA A 96 -17.28 10.31 9.37
C ALA A 96 -16.94 9.74 10.75
N GLN A 97 -17.56 10.28 11.80
CA GLN A 97 -17.30 9.88 13.18
C GLN A 97 -17.45 8.38 13.41
N ALA A 98 -18.42 7.74 12.77
CA ALA A 98 -18.64 6.28 12.85
C ALA A 98 -17.45 5.48 12.28
N ASN A 99 -16.84 5.93 11.17
CA ASN A 99 -15.69 5.26 10.56
C ASN A 99 -14.46 5.42 11.47
N ILE A 100 -14.28 6.59 12.08
CA ILE A 100 -13.21 6.85 13.05
C ILE A 100 -13.36 5.94 14.28
N GLU A 101 -14.57 5.82 14.83
CA GLU A 101 -14.85 4.96 15.97
C GLU A 101 -14.61 3.48 15.65
N ALA A 102 -15.06 3.00 14.49
CA ALA A 102 -14.81 1.63 14.03
C ALA A 102 -13.31 1.35 13.87
N PHE A 103 -12.55 2.30 13.30
CA PHE A 103 -11.10 2.19 13.18
C PHE A 103 -10.43 2.04 14.56
N PHE A 104 -10.73 2.92 15.51
CA PHE A 104 -10.12 2.83 16.85
C PHE A 104 -10.63 1.64 17.65
N GLU A 105 -11.84 1.14 17.42
CA GLU A 105 -12.28 -0.15 17.99
C GLU A 105 -11.35 -1.28 17.51
N ASN A 106 -11.05 -1.33 16.21
CA ASN A 106 -10.16 -2.33 15.62
C ASN A 106 -8.70 -2.19 16.11
N VAL A 107 -8.18 -0.96 16.22
CA VAL A 107 -6.86 -0.65 16.80
C VAL A 107 -6.77 -1.19 18.23
N ASN A 108 -7.73 -0.80 19.08
CA ASN A 108 -7.73 -1.19 20.48
C ASN A 108 -7.91 -2.71 20.63
N TYR A 109 -8.76 -3.32 19.81
CA TYR A 109 -8.95 -4.76 19.80
C TYR A 109 -7.67 -5.52 19.46
N PHE A 110 -6.99 -5.11 18.39
CA PHE A 110 -5.72 -5.69 17.97
C PHE A 110 -4.66 -5.53 19.05
N ASN A 111 -4.40 -4.29 19.51
CA ASN A 111 -3.37 -4.00 20.50
C ASN A 111 -3.59 -4.77 21.82
N ASN A 112 -4.84 -4.86 22.29
CA ASN A 112 -5.18 -5.61 23.50
C ASN A 112 -4.98 -7.13 23.32
N LEU A 113 -5.30 -7.66 22.14
CA LEU A 113 -5.19 -9.09 21.87
C LEU A 113 -3.74 -9.53 21.68
N VAL A 114 -2.96 -8.77 20.92
CA VAL A 114 -1.57 -9.12 20.61
C VAL A 114 -0.63 -8.74 21.74
N GLY A 115 -0.98 -7.78 22.61
CA GLY A 115 -0.15 -7.35 23.73
C GLY A 115 1.18 -6.74 23.29
N ASP A 116 2.22 -6.89 24.11
CA ASP A 116 3.56 -6.40 23.75
C ASP A 116 4.21 -7.32 22.72
N VAL A 117 4.48 -6.75 21.55
CA VAL A 117 5.14 -7.34 20.38
C VAL A 117 6.11 -6.33 19.74
N GLY A 118 6.60 -5.37 20.52
CA GLY A 118 7.42 -4.25 20.04
C GLY A 118 6.61 -3.01 19.65
N LEU A 119 5.44 -2.81 20.25
CA LEU A 119 4.59 -1.64 19.97
C LEU A 119 5.13 -0.40 20.68
N VAL A 120 5.05 0.76 20.03
CA VAL A 120 5.25 2.06 20.68
C VAL A 120 4.13 2.28 21.70
N GLN A 121 4.51 2.31 22.98
CA GLN A 121 3.55 2.32 24.10
C GLN A 121 2.92 3.69 24.37
N GLN A 122 3.61 4.79 24.06
CA GLN A 122 3.17 6.15 24.38
C GLN A 122 3.49 7.12 23.24
N GLY A 123 2.50 7.94 22.87
CA GLY A 123 2.63 9.00 21.88
C GLY A 123 3.18 8.52 20.54
N PHE A 124 3.87 9.44 19.87
CA PHE A 124 4.69 9.15 18.71
C PHE A 124 6.16 9.04 19.13
N SER A 125 6.88 8.11 18.52
CA SER A 125 8.30 7.86 18.75
C SER A 125 9.11 8.05 17.47
N THR A 126 10.31 8.60 17.61
CA THR A 126 11.26 8.77 16.49
C THR A 126 12.10 7.51 16.31
N SER A 127 12.26 7.06 15.07
CA SER A 127 13.09 5.91 14.70
C SER A 127 13.98 6.24 13.51
N ASP A 128 15.27 5.86 13.59
CA ASP A 128 16.22 5.86 12.47
C ASP A 128 15.97 4.70 11.49
N ASN A 129 15.15 3.72 11.89
CA ASN A 129 14.74 2.63 11.03
C ASN A 129 13.33 2.91 10.48
N LEU A 130 13.24 3.07 9.16
CA LEU A 130 11.98 3.32 8.44
C LEU A 130 11.08 2.08 8.32
N THR A 131 11.57 0.90 8.72
CA THR A 131 10.79 -0.35 8.79
C THR A 131 10.89 -0.97 10.19
N PRO A 132 10.09 -0.47 11.16
CA PRO A 132 10.01 -1.05 12.48
C PRO A 132 9.74 -2.56 12.42
N LYS A 133 10.40 -3.32 13.30
CA LYS A 133 10.25 -4.77 13.37
C LYS A 133 9.35 -5.13 14.54
N TYR A 134 8.37 -5.98 14.28
CA TYR A 134 7.44 -6.51 15.28
C TYR A 134 7.60 -8.02 15.38
N ASP A 135 7.27 -8.58 16.54
CA ASP A 135 7.21 -10.03 16.73
C ASP A 135 5.96 -10.61 16.05
N GLN A 136 6.01 -10.73 14.72
CA GLN A 136 4.91 -11.24 13.90
C GLN A 136 4.51 -12.67 14.26
N VAL A 137 5.45 -13.49 14.78
CA VAL A 137 5.16 -14.86 15.22
C VAL A 137 4.24 -14.81 16.44
N SER A 138 4.60 -14.02 17.46
CA SER A 138 3.73 -13.81 18.62
C SER A 138 2.36 -13.22 18.23
N VAL A 139 2.32 -12.28 17.27
CA VAL A 139 1.06 -11.73 16.77
C VAL A 139 0.18 -12.84 16.20
N ILE A 140 0.70 -13.64 15.27
CA ILE A 140 -0.06 -14.73 14.62
C ILE A 140 -0.55 -15.73 15.65
N GLU A 141 0.33 -16.21 16.55
CA GLU A 141 -0.05 -17.20 17.57
C GLU A 141 -1.16 -16.69 18.50
N ARG A 142 -1.07 -15.44 18.96
CA ARG A 142 -2.07 -14.83 19.86
C ARG A 142 -3.38 -14.57 19.11
N TRP A 143 -3.31 -14.13 17.86
CA TRP A 143 -4.47 -13.86 17.03
C TRP A 143 -5.22 -15.15 16.68
N ASP A 144 -4.55 -16.15 16.12
CA ASP A 144 -5.13 -17.42 15.69
C ASP A 144 -5.73 -18.21 16.87
N LYS A 145 -5.13 -18.10 18.06
CA LYS A 145 -5.69 -18.69 19.29
C LYS A 145 -7.08 -18.14 19.61
N LYS A 146 -7.35 -16.87 19.29
CA LYS A 146 -8.65 -16.22 19.52
C LYS A 146 -9.57 -16.33 18.31
N HIS A 147 -9.02 -16.29 17.10
CA HIS A 147 -9.71 -16.20 15.81
C HIS A 147 -9.19 -17.22 14.80
N PRO A 148 -9.46 -18.53 15.00
CA PRO A 148 -8.87 -19.59 14.17
C PRO A 148 -9.29 -19.53 12.69
N ASN A 149 -10.39 -18.83 12.37
CA ASN A 149 -10.92 -18.74 11.00
C ASN A 149 -10.95 -17.31 10.46
N PHE A 150 -10.49 -16.31 11.22
CA PHE A 150 -10.56 -14.91 10.81
C PHE A 150 -9.14 -14.32 10.85
N PRO A 151 -8.51 -14.07 9.68
CA PRO A 151 -7.12 -13.57 9.65
C PRO A 151 -6.98 -12.13 10.16
N GLY A 152 -8.09 -11.42 10.39
CA GLY A 152 -8.10 -10.03 10.80
C GLY A 152 -8.31 -9.08 9.63
N TYR A 153 -7.80 -7.86 9.76
CA TYR A 153 -7.86 -6.82 8.72
C TYR A 153 -6.47 -6.50 8.17
N ASN A 154 -6.40 -6.30 6.86
CA ASN A 154 -5.20 -5.84 6.16
C ASN A 154 -5.34 -4.36 5.74
N CYS A 155 -4.35 -3.86 5.00
CA CYS A 155 -4.32 -2.50 4.44
C CYS A 155 -5.59 -2.16 3.66
N ARG A 156 -5.96 -2.97 2.67
CA ARG A 156 -7.10 -2.70 1.76
C ARG A 156 -8.43 -2.59 2.49
N ILE A 157 -8.73 -3.55 3.37
CA ILE A 157 -9.98 -3.53 4.14
C ILE A 157 -9.98 -2.34 5.10
N THR A 158 -8.89 -2.12 5.84
CA THR A 158 -8.78 -1.02 6.80
C THR A 158 -8.93 0.34 6.13
N SER A 159 -8.24 0.56 5.01
CA SER A 159 -8.27 1.84 4.30
C SER A 159 -9.64 2.15 3.72
N LEU A 160 -10.31 1.17 3.09
CA LEU A 160 -11.67 1.41 2.56
C LEU A 160 -12.70 1.54 3.69
N ASP A 161 -12.59 0.76 4.77
CA ASP A 161 -13.46 0.90 5.95
C ASP A 161 -13.40 2.34 6.51
N LEU A 162 -12.20 2.90 6.62
CA LEU A 162 -11.99 4.27 7.09
C LEU A 162 -12.42 5.34 6.07
N LEU A 163 -12.13 5.15 4.78
CA LEU A 163 -12.37 6.12 3.69
C LEU A 163 -13.63 5.86 2.84
N ARG A 164 -14.56 5.01 3.28
CA ARG A 164 -15.72 4.56 2.47
C ARG A 164 -16.53 5.68 1.81
N ASP A 165 -16.60 6.86 2.45
CA ASP A 165 -17.33 8.03 1.94
C ASP A 165 -16.52 8.89 0.94
N PHE A 166 -15.27 8.53 0.67
CA PHE A 166 -14.30 9.29 -0.14
C PHE A 166 -14.01 8.60 -1.48
N VAL A 167 -14.55 7.39 -1.70
CA VAL A 167 -14.35 6.62 -2.93
C VAL A 167 -15.70 6.17 -3.47
N GLU A 168 -15.93 6.48 -4.74
CA GLU A 168 -17.13 6.06 -5.45
C GLU A 168 -16.74 5.21 -6.67
N VAL A 169 -17.62 4.28 -7.04
CA VAL A 169 -17.50 3.51 -8.28
C VAL A 169 -18.79 3.69 -9.06
N LYS A 170 -18.69 4.38 -10.20
CA LYS A 170 -19.78 4.55 -11.15
C LYS A 170 -19.83 3.32 -12.05
N GLU A 171 -20.97 2.64 -12.07
CA GLU A 171 -21.19 1.44 -12.91
C GLU A 171 -20.16 0.31 -12.61
N PRO A 172 -20.20 -0.27 -11.40
CA PRO A 172 -19.22 -1.25 -10.96
C PRO A 172 -19.15 -2.45 -11.90
N LYS A 173 -17.93 -2.84 -12.28
CA LYS A 173 -17.68 -4.05 -13.07
C LYS A 173 -17.40 -5.21 -12.13
N THR A 174 -18.06 -6.34 -12.35
CA THR A 174 -18.07 -7.49 -11.43
C THR A 174 -16.92 -8.47 -11.71
N ASP A 175 -15.72 -7.99 -12.03
CA ASP A 175 -14.57 -8.89 -12.17
C ASP A 175 -13.88 -9.07 -10.81
N VAL A 176 -13.99 -10.27 -10.26
CA VAL A 176 -13.36 -10.65 -9.00
C VAL A 176 -11.96 -11.16 -9.31
N GLY A 177 -10.97 -10.29 -9.16
CA GLY A 177 -9.56 -10.64 -9.36
C GLY A 177 -9.11 -11.74 -8.39
N LEU A 178 -8.34 -12.70 -8.89
CA LEU A 178 -7.77 -13.77 -8.05
C LEU A 178 -6.85 -13.22 -6.94
N ASN A 179 -6.33 -12.00 -7.11
CA ASN A 179 -5.47 -11.31 -6.15
C ASN A 179 -6.18 -10.91 -4.83
N LEU A 180 -7.52 -11.01 -4.77
CA LEU A 180 -8.32 -10.66 -3.59
C LEU A 180 -8.75 -11.86 -2.76
N PHE A 181 -8.16 -13.05 -2.98
CA PHE A 181 -8.56 -14.26 -2.26
C PHE A 181 -8.48 -14.11 -0.74
N VAL A 182 -7.38 -13.57 -0.21
CA VAL A 182 -7.19 -13.43 1.25
C VAL A 182 -8.08 -12.32 1.82
N ASP A 183 -8.33 -11.27 1.05
CA ASP A 183 -9.27 -10.20 1.42
C ASP A 183 -10.71 -10.73 1.53
N ASN A 184 -11.13 -11.52 0.54
CA ASN A 184 -12.46 -12.14 0.55
C ASN A 184 -12.59 -13.14 1.69
N ASP A 185 -11.57 -13.97 1.94
CA ASP A 185 -11.56 -14.88 3.09
C ASP A 185 -11.70 -14.12 4.42
N ALA A 186 -11.00 -12.98 4.56
CA ALA A 186 -11.15 -12.12 5.73
C ALA A 186 -12.56 -11.53 5.86
N LEU A 187 -13.15 -11.05 4.76
CA LEU A 187 -14.50 -10.46 4.76
C LEU A 187 -15.61 -11.50 5.00
N GLU A 188 -15.45 -12.72 4.49
CA GLU A 188 -16.42 -13.81 4.63
C GLU A 188 -16.43 -14.40 6.05
N ASN A 189 -15.25 -14.54 6.67
CA ASN A 189 -15.11 -15.11 8.01
C ASN A 189 -15.13 -14.07 9.13
N ASN A 190 -15.35 -12.80 8.80
CA ASN A 190 -15.40 -11.74 9.78
C ASN A 190 -16.61 -11.91 10.72
N PRO A 191 -16.43 -11.89 12.05
CA PRO A 191 -17.55 -11.92 12.99
C PRO A 191 -18.47 -10.69 12.89
N LYS A 192 -18.01 -9.59 12.29
CA LYS A 192 -18.80 -8.38 12.03
C LYS A 192 -18.83 -8.10 10.53
N ARG A 193 -19.99 -7.73 10.00
CA ARG A 193 -20.09 -7.27 8.61
C ARG A 193 -19.55 -5.85 8.48
N VAL A 194 -18.41 -5.69 7.82
CA VAL A 194 -17.75 -4.37 7.63
C VAL A 194 -18.32 -3.61 6.43
N PHE A 195 -18.65 -4.33 5.35
CA PHE A 195 -19.15 -3.75 4.11
C PHE A 195 -20.57 -4.23 3.78
N SER A 196 -21.42 -3.29 3.39
CA SER A 196 -22.62 -3.53 2.59
C SER A 196 -22.26 -4.15 1.24
N GLU A 197 -23.24 -4.65 0.49
CA GLU A 197 -22.96 -5.22 -0.83
C GLU A 197 -22.42 -4.16 -1.81
N GLN A 198 -22.91 -2.93 -1.74
CA GLN A 198 -22.39 -1.83 -2.57
C GLN A 198 -20.94 -1.48 -2.23
N GLU A 199 -20.59 -1.43 -0.94
CA GLU A 199 -19.20 -1.18 -0.52
C GLU A 199 -18.26 -2.33 -0.90
N LYS A 200 -18.76 -3.58 -0.92
CA LYS A 200 -18.00 -4.70 -1.47
C LYS A 200 -17.75 -4.51 -2.97
N GLU A 201 -18.73 -4.05 -3.74
CA GLU A 201 -18.52 -3.76 -5.17
C GLU A 201 -17.46 -2.67 -5.39
N VAL A 202 -17.49 -1.62 -4.55
CA VAL A 202 -16.44 -0.58 -4.54
C VAL A 202 -15.07 -1.20 -4.23
N PHE A 203 -14.98 -2.01 -3.17
CA PHE A 203 -13.77 -2.72 -2.77
C PHE A 203 -13.18 -3.56 -3.92
N MET A 204 -14.02 -4.37 -4.56
CA MET A 204 -13.61 -5.24 -5.65
C MET A 204 -13.14 -4.43 -6.88
N ASN A 205 -13.85 -3.37 -7.25
CA ASN A 205 -13.45 -2.54 -8.39
C ASN A 205 -12.11 -1.85 -8.15
N LEU A 206 -11.92 -1.31 -6.95
CA LEU A 206 -10.72 -0.57 -6.55
C LEU A 206 -9.48 -1.46 -6.51
N TYR A 207 -9.59 -2.69 -6.00
CA TYR A 207 -8.42 -3.52 -5.68
C TYR A 207 -8.22 -4.76 -6.58
N THR A 208 -9.15 -5.10 -7.47
CA THR A 208 -8.93 -6.15 -8.48
C THR A 208 -7.77 -5.71 -9.39
N ASN A 209 -6.78 -6.60 -9.54
CA ASN A 209 -5.66 -6.46 -10.48
C ASN A 209 -6.13 -6.24 -11.93
N PHE A 210 -5.24 -5.76 -12.79
CA PHE A 210 -5.56 -5.56 -14.20
C PHE A 210 -4.35 -5.71 -15.11
N PRO A 211 -4.54 -6.15 -16.37
CA PRO A 211 -3.44 -6.35 -17.31
C PRO A 211 -2.63 -5.08 -17.59
N THR A 212 -1.34 -5.24 -17.86
CA THR A 212 -0.42 -4.17 -18.27
C THR A 212 0.64 -4.69 -19.26
N PRO A 213 1.24 -3.84 -20.11
CA PRO A 213 2.32 -4.29 -21.01
C PRO A 213 3.55 -4.79 -20.25
N TYR A 214 4.19 -5.87 -20.72
CA TYR A 214 5.43 -6.40 -20.15
C TYR A 214 6.65 -5.54 -20.52
N VAL A 215 6.82 -4.41 -19.82
CA VAL A 215 7.93 -3.47 -19.97
C VAL A 215 8.33 -2.94 -18.59
N SER A 216 9.54 -2.38 -18.45
CA SER A 216 10.00 -1.78 -17.18
C SER A 216 9.70 -0.28 -17.05
N ASP A 217 9.04 0.31 -18.06
CA ASP A 217 8.75 1.75 -18.13
C ASP A 217 7.58 2.13 -17.24
N THR A 218 7.89 2.71 -16.07
CA THR A 218 6.92 3.12 -15.05
C THR A 218 5.85 4.08 -15.58
N GLN A 219 6.20 4.96 -16.53
CA GLN A 219 5.25 5.94 -17.05
C GLN A 219 4.10 5.26 -17.81
N LYS A 220 4.39 4.21 -18.57
CA LYS A 220 3.35 3.41 -19.27
C LYS A 220 2.39 2.74 -18.28
N HIS A 221 2.90 2.30 -17.13
CA HIS A 221 2.07 1.68 -16.09
C HIS A 221 1.20 2.70 -15.36
N ILE A 222 1.73 3.90 -15.08
CA ILE A 222 0.97 5.03 -14.51
C ILE A 222 -0.20 5.40 -15.43
N GLU A 223 0.05 5.53 -16.74
CA GLU A 223 -0.98 5.83 -17.74
C GLU A 223 -2.03 4.72 -17.83
N ASN A 224 -1.60 3.46 -17.82
CA ASN A 224 -2.50 2.32 -17.80
C ASN A 224 -3.38 2.30 -16.55
N ALA A 225 -2.81 2.50 -15.36
CA ALA A 225 -3.56 2.54 -14.10
C ALA A 225 -4.61 3.64 -14.09
N ARG A 226 -4.25 4.87 -14.49
CA ARG A 226 -5.20 5.99 -14.63
C ARG A 226 -6.34 5.64 -15.59
N LYS A 227 -6.00 5.10 -16.77
CA LYS A 227 -6.99 4.69 -17.77
C LYS A 227 -7.93 3.62 -17.20
N THR A 228 -7.39 2.56 -16.60
CA THR A 228 -8.18 1.45 -16.07
C THR A 228 -9.09 1.91 -14.93
N TRP A 229 -8.60 2.71 -13.99
CA TRP A 229 -9.44 3.21 -12.90
C TRP A 229 -10.58 4.10 -13.41
N LYS A 230 -10.31 4.97 -14.40
CA LYS A 230 -11.34 5.74 -15.08
C LYS A 230 -12.36 4.85 -15.79
N GLU A 231 -11.92 3.79 -16.49
CA GLU A 231 -12.81 2.84 -17.17
C GLU A 231 -13.62 1.95 -16.21
N LYS A 232 -13.14 1.76 -14.99
CA LYS A 232 -13.89 1.13 -13.89
C LYS A 232 -14.81 2.12 -13.17
N GLY A 233 -14.84 3.39 -13.58
CA GLY A 233 -15.68 4.42 -12.98
C GLY A 233 -15.27 4.80 -11.55
N ILE A 234 -14.03 4.49 -11.14
CA ILE A 234 -13.51 4.87 -9.82
C ILE A 234 -13.33 6.38 -9.80
N THR A 235 -13.92 7.04 -8.80
CA THR A 235 -13.80 8.49 -8.61
C THR A 235 -13.60 8.84 -7.14
N PHE A 236 -12.90 9.94 -6.91
CA PHE A 236 -12.59 10.47 -5.58
C PHE A 236 -13.18 11.89 -5.46
N PRO A 237 -14.42 12.03 -4.93
CA PRO A 237 -15.15 13.30 -4.96
C PRO A 237 -14.41 14.47 -4.30
N HIS A 238 -13.57 14.17 -3.32
CA HIS A 238 -12.83 15.16 -2.52
C HIS A 238 -11.39 15.38 -2.97
N LYS A 239 -10.94 14.79 -4.09
CA LYS A 239 -9.50 14.78 -4.43
C LYS A 239 -8.83 16.14 -4.59
N ASN A 240 -9.59 17.16 -4.96
CA ASN A 240 -9.07 18.52 -5.17
C ASN A 240 -9.12 19.39 -3.90
N ASP A 241 -9.60 18.85 -2.78
CA ASP A 241 -9.65 19.56 -1.50
C ASP A 241 -8.49 19.08 -0.62
N ILE A 242 -7.45 19.92 -0.51
CA ILE A 242 -6.23 19.61 0.26
C ILE A 242 -6.48 19.46 1.77
N ALA A 243 -7.64 19.91 2.27
CA ALA A 243 -8.03 19.75 3.66
C ALA A 243 -8.69 18.39 3.94
N LYS A 244 -8.95 17.59 2.89
CA LYS A 244 -9.62 16.29 2.97
C LYS A 244 -8.63 15.13 2.97
N ALA A 245 -9.08 14.02 3.51
CA ALA A 245 -8.31 12.78 3.50
C ALA A 245 -8.15 12.26 2.06
N SER A 246 -7.05 11.56 1.81
CA SER A 246 -6.77 10.93 0.52
C SER A 246 -6.34 9.47 0.68
N LEU A 247 -6.65 8.67 -0.34
CA LEU A 247 -6.23 7.27 -0.41
C LEU A 247 -4.84 7.20 -1.03
N ILE A 248 -3.86 6.61 -0.35
CA ILE A 248 -2.52 6.40 -0.92
C ILE A 248 -2.39 4.95 -1.35
N SER A 249 -2.18 4.71 -2.64
CA SER A 249 -2.10 3.37 -3.24
C SER A 249 -0.74 3.13 -3.85
N VAL A 250 -0.02 2.12 -3.37
CA VAL A 250 1.26 1.66 -3.95
C VAL A 250 0.97 0.54 -4.95
N PHE A 251 1.25 0.81 -6.21
CA PHE A 251 1.08 -0.15 -7.30
C PHE A 251 2.35 -0.95 -7.52
N PHE A 252 2.16 -2.25 -7.77
CA PHE A 252 3.21 -3.20 -8.12
C PHE A 252 2.94 -3.74 -9.51
N HIS A 253 4.03 -4.01 -10.23
CA HIS A 253 4.00 -4.72 -11.51
C HIS A 253 4.46 -6.16 -11.27
N SER A 254 3.53 -7.11 -11.39
CA SER A 254 3.83 -8.54 -11.37
C SER A 254 3.80 -9.09 -12.80
N ALA A 255 4.82 -9.85 -13.17
CA ALA A 255 4.85 -10.59 -14.43
C ALA A 255 5.34 -12.02 -14.18
N ILE A 256 4.42 -12.98 -14.15
CA ILE A 256 4.78 -14.41 -14.02
C ILE A 256 5.32 -14.94 -15.35
N THR A 257 4.68 -14.50 -16.43
CA THR A 257 5.12 -14.66 -17.82
C THR A 257 4.93 -13.32 -18.54
N PRO A 258 5.54 -13.09 -19.72
CA PRO A 258 5.27 -11.89 -20.51
C PRO A 258 3.78 -11.68 -20.82
N GLU A 259 3.01 -12.76 -20.94
CA GLU A 259 1.57 -12.75 -21.19
C GLU A 259 0.75 -12.54 -19.90
N GLU A 260 1.28 -12.92 -18.75
CA GLU A 260 0.68 -12.76 -17.41
C GLU A 260 1.33 -11.57 -16.69
N SER A 261 1.20 -10.39 -17.29
CA SER A 261 1.74 -9.10 -16.83
C SER A 261 0.61 -8.20 -16.33
N GLU A 262 0.64 -7.85 -15.05
CA GLU A 262 -0.48 -7.21 -14.34
C GLU A 262 -0.01 -6.13 -13.36
N LEU A 263 -0.87 -5.13 -13.15
CA LEU A 263 -0.77 -4.16 -12.07
C LEU A 263 -1.76 -4.50 -10.97
N PHE A 264 -1.34 -4.30 -9.73
CA PHE A 264 -2.20 -4.42 -8.56
C PHE A 264 -1.76 -3.46 -7.46
N VAL A 265 -2.68 -3.08 -6.58
CA VAL A 265 -2.39 -2.31 -5.37
C VAL A 265 -1.83 -3.27 -4.33
N GLY A 266 -0.52 -3.20 -4.08
CA GLY A 266 0.15 -4.07 -3.10
C GLY A 266 0.18 -3.49 -1.70
N HIS A 267 0.07 -2.16 -1.56
CA HIS A 267 -0.12 -1.50 -0.27
C HIS A 267 -1.05 -0.30 -0.40
N VAL A 268 -1.78 0.01 0.68
CA VAL A 268 -2.67 1.15 0.74
C VAL A 268 -2.77 1.71 2.16
N GLY A 269 -2.99 3.01 2.27
CA GLY A 269 -3.24 3.69 3.54
C GLY A 269 -4.02 4.99 3.34
N VAL A 270 -4.32 5.65 4.45
CA VAL A 270 -5.09 6.91 4.49
C VAL A 270 -4.16 8.05 4.87
N LEU A 271 -4.06 9.07 4.02
CA LEU A 271 -3.31 10.29 4.32
C LEU A 271 -4.29 11.37 4.79
N VAL A 272 -3.96 12.02 5.90
CA VAL A 272 -4.72 13.18 6.40
C VAL A 272 -3.80 14.38 6.63
N PRO A 273 -4.22 15.60 6.26
CA PRO A 273 -3.51 16.81 6.62
C PRO A 273 -3.70 17.12 8.11
N THR A 274 -2.70 17.75 8.71
CA THR A 274 -2.77 18.30 10.06
C THR A 274 -2.91 19.83 10.01
N THR A 275 -3.29 20.43 11.14
CA THR A 275 -3.45 21.90 11.24
C THR A 275 -2.14 22.68 11.11
N ASP A 276 -0.99 22.03 11.30
CA ASP A 276 0.35 22.61 11.14
C ASP A 276 0.96 22.34 9.75
N ASN A 277 0.12 22.03 8.74
CA ASN A 277 0.51 21.73 7.35
C ASN A 277 1.45 20.52 7.22
N LYS A 278 1.44 19.61 8.20
CA LYS A 278 2.06 18.30 8.09
C LYS A 278 1.03 17.27 7.64
N LEU A 279 1.46 16.02 7.57
CA LEU A 279 0.66 14.90 7.13
C LEU A 279 0.77 13.77 8.15
N ILE A 280 -0.34 13.06 8.36
CA ILE A 280 -0.34 11.77 9.05
C ILE A 280 -0.79 10.70 8.05
N PHE A 281 0.06 9.70 7.85
CA PHE A 281 -0.27 8.50 7.09
C PHE A 281 -0.69 7.39 8.05
N ILE A 282 -1.90 6.88 7.87
CA ILE A 282 -2.55 5.90 8.71
C ILE A 282 -2.66 4.59 7.94
N GLU A 283 -2.09 3.52 8.47
CA GLU A 283 -1.95 2.27 7.74
C GLU A 283 -2.10 1.03 8.63
N LYS A 284 -2.34 -0.09 7.95
CA LYS A 284 -2.28 -1.45 8.49
C LYS A 284 -1.45 -2.28 7.51
N LEU A 285 -0.17 -2.49 7.79
CA LEU A 285 0.79 -3.02 6.81
C LEU A 285 0.46 -4.43 6.30
N SER A 286 -0.01 -5.31 7.19
CA SER A 286 -0.42 -6.68 6.88
C SER A 286 -1.39 -7.16 7.96
N PHE A 287 -1.90 -8.39 7.91
CA PHE A 287 -2.75 -8.94 8.98
C PHE A 287 -2.02 -9.01 10.33
N GLN A 288 -0.73 -9.36 10.28
CA GLN A 288 0.13 -9.63 11.43
C GLN A 288 0.99 -8.45 11.88
N GLU A 289 0.98 -7.32 11.17
CA GLU A 289 1.64 -6.09 11.60
C GLU A 289 0.63 -5.13 12.24
N PRO A 290 1.01 -4.34 13.25
CA PRO A 290 0.11 -3.44 13.95
C PRO A 290 -0.44 -2.32 13.06
N TYR A 291 -1.50 -1.70 13.55
CA TYR A 291 -1.92 -0.39 13.05
C TYR A 291 -0.84 0.64 13.35
N GLN A 292 -0.70 1.59 12.44
CA GLN A 292 0.36 2.58 12.52
C GLN A 292 -0.12 3.93 12.02
N ALA A 293 0.34 4.99 12.67
CA ALA A 293 0.27 6.36 12.19
C ALA A 293 1.69 6.92 12.07
N VAL A 294 2.04 7.52 10.93
CA VAL A 294 3.36 8.08 10.64
C VAL A 294 3.23 9.53 10.23
N LYS A 295 4.07 10.42 10.81
CA LYS A 295 4.07 11.85 10.49
C LYS A 295 5.09 12.19 9.41
N PHE A 296 4.70 13.08 8.50
CA PHE A 296 5.55 13.59 7.43
C PHE A 296 5.38 15.10 7.29
N ASN A 297 6.45 15.80 6.91
CA ASN A 297 6.40 17.22 6.60
C ASN A 297 5.76 17.49 5.23
N ASN A 298 5.93 16.58 4.27
CA ASN A 298 5.40 16.70 2.92
C ASN A 298 5.26 15.33 2.23
N ARG A 299 4.66 15.33 1.04
CA ARG A 299 4.40 14.12 0.24
C ARG A 299 5.67 13.44 -0.27
N THR A 300 6.76 14.19 -0.45
CA THR A 300 8.08 13.62 -0.79
C THR A 300 8.60 12.71 0.34
N GLU A 301 8.44 13.10 1.60
CA GLU A 301 8.84 12.22 2.73
C GLU A 301 7.97 10.96 2.81
N LEU A 302 6.67 11.07 2.54
CA LEU A 302 5.78 9.90 2.41
C LEU A 302 6.24 8.99 1.26
N ASN A 303 6.58 9.56 0.10
CA ASN A 303 7.14 8.80 -1.01
C ASN A 303 8.39 8.05 -0.57
N ASP A 304 9.35 8.73 0.06
CA ASP A 304 10.60 8.11 0.50
C ASP A 304 10.35 6.95 1.46
N PHE A 305 9.44 7.12 2.41
CA PHE A 305 9.04 6.06 3.34
C PHE A 305 8.50 4.82 2.61
N LEU A 306 7.57 5.02 1.67
CA LEU A 306 6.96 3.91 0.92
C LEU A 306 7.95 3.26 -0.06
N MET A 307 8.73 4.06 -0.79
CA MET A 307 9.72 3.55 -1.74
C MET A 307 10.91 2.90 -1.04
N HIS A 308 11.28 3.36 0.16
CA HIS A 308 12.26 2.67 1.00
C HIS A 308 11.83 1.22 1.29
N ARG A 309 10.53 1.01 1.55
CA ARG A 309 9.99 -0.30 1.88
C ARG A 309 9.74 -1.19 0.65
N TYR A 310 9.24 -0.61 -0.44
CA TYR A 310 8.69 -1.39 -1.55
C TYR A 310 9.56 -1.40 -2.81
N ASP A 311 10.34 -0.35 -3.06
CA ASP A 311 11.21 -0.26 -4.23
C ASP A 311 12.62 -0.80 -3.92
N VAL A 312 12.68 -2.08 -3.60
CA VAL A 312 13.89 -2.77 -3.09
C VAL A 312 14.48 -3.81 -4.06
N GLU A 313 13.75 -4.16 -5.11
CA GLU A 313 14.18 -5.14 -6.11
C GLU A 313 15.09 -4.52 -7.17
N TRP A 314 16.01 -5.31 -7.73
CA TRP A 314 16.99 -4.85 -8.71
C TRP A 314 16.92 -5.69 -9.98
N ASN A 315 17.17 -5.02 -11.13
CA ASN A 315 17.31 -5.65 -12.44
C ASN A 315 16.14 -6.57 -12.81
N GLN A 316 14.92 -6.23 -12.38
CA GLN A 316 13.71 -6.94 -12.75
C GLN A 316 13.22 -6.46 -14.12
N PRO A 317 12.60 -7.34 -14.93
CA PRO A 317 11.95 -6.94 -16.18
C PRO A 317 10.66 -6.14 -15.94
N THR A 318 10.10 -6.22 -14.72
CA THR A 318 8.96 -5.43 -14.27
C THR A 318 9.39 -4.01 -13.91
N SER A 319 8.42 -3.10 -13.90
CA SER A 319 8.63 -1.73 -13.43
C SER A 319 8.81 -1.69 -11.93
N ILE A 320 9.55 -0.69 -11.45
CA ILE A 320 9.52 -0.31 -10.04
C ILE A 320 8.09 0.07 -9.60
N PRO A 321 7.77 -0.01 -8.30
CA PRO A 321 6.51 0.47 -7.77
C PRO A 321 6.28 1.95 -8.04
N PHE A 322 5.02 2.37 -8.13
CA PHE A 322 4.64 3.79 -8.17
C PHE A 322 3.48 4.04 -7.20
N ILE A 323 3.29 5.30 -6.83
CA ILE A 323 2.36 5.67 -5.75
C ILE A 323 1.33 6.64 -6.29
N PHE A 324 0.05 6.32 -6.12
CA PHE A 324 -1.04 7.27 -6.34
C PHE A 324 -1.52 7.85 -5.03
N GLU A 325 -1.83 9.15 -5.04
CA GLU A 325 -2.76 9.79 -4.12
C GLU A 325 -4.09 9.94 -4.85
N ASN A 326 -5.11 9.23 -4.37
CA ASN A 326 -6.36 9.01 -5.10
C ASN A 326 -6.05 8.42 -6.49
N ASP A 327 -6.45 9.07 -7.58
CA ASP A 327 -6.24 8.64 -8.97
C ASP A 327 -5.05 9.34 -9.67
N ASP A 328 -4.24 10.11 -8.94
CA ASP A 328 -3.13 10.87 -9.48
C ASP A 328 -1.78 10.42 -8.90
N LEU A 329 -0.72 10.49 -9.71
CA LEU A 329 0.65 10.22 -9.24
C LEU A 329 0.98 11.13 -8.06
N LEU A 330 1.48 10.55 -6.97
CA LEU A 330 1.82 11.27 -5.75
C LEU A 330 2.79 12.43 -6.05
N GLU A 331 2.48 13.62 -5.53
CA GLU A 331 3.38 14.76 -5.61
C GLU A 331 4.70 14.44 -4.90
N GLY A 332 5.83 14.75 -5.53
CA GLY A 332 7.14 14.39 -4.99
C GLY A 332 7.55 12.94 -5.24
N TYR A 333 6.82 12.20 -6.09
CA TYR A 333 7.19 10.84 -6.47
C TYR A 333 8.63 10.77 -7.00
N ARG A 334 9.42 9.87 -6.41
CA ARG A 334 10.79 9.55 -6.85
C ARG A 334 11.17 8.12 -6.45
N PRO A 335 12.04 7.44 -7.21
CA PRO A 335 12.53 6.10 -6.85
C PRO A 335 13.25 6.06 -5.50
N ASN A 336 13.45 4.85 -4.97
CA ASN A 336 14.24 4.64 -3.77
C ASN A 336 15.65 5.25 -3.90
N GLU A 337 16.14 5.89 -2.83
CA GLU A 337 17.45 6.55 -2.80
C GLU A 337 18.61 5.68 -3.29
N ASN A 338 18.53 4.37 -3.04
CA ASN A 338 19.58 3.44 -3.40
C ASN A 338 19.72 3.30 -4.92
N LYS A 339 18.61 3.50 -5.66
CA LYS A 339 18.55 3.44 -7.12
C LYS A 339 19.01 4.73 -7.80
N VAL A 340 18.94 5.86 -7.10
CA VAL A 340 19.32 7.17 -7.63
C VAL A 340 20.83 7.44 -7.46
N LYS A 341 21.46 6.86 -6.45
CA LYS A 341 22.89 7.07 -6.12
C LYS A 341 23.89 6.29 -7.00
N GLN A 342 23.50 5.86 -8.20
CA GLN A 342 24.36 5.10 -9.13
C GLN A 342 24.87 5.95 -10.29
#